data_AF-A0AAU3W939-F1
#
_entry.id   AF-A0AAU3W939-F1
#
_cell.length_a   1.000
_cell.length_b   1.000
_cell.length_c   1.000
_cell.angle_alpha   90.00
_cell.angle_beta   90.00
_cell.angle_gamma   90.00
#
_symmetry.space_group_name_H-M   'P 1'
#
loop_
_entity.id
_entity.type
_entity.pdbx_description
1 polymer ?
#
loop_
_entity_poly.entity_id
_entity_poly.type
_entity_poly.pdbx_seq_one_letter_code
_entity_poly.pdbx_strand_id
1 'polypeptide(L)'
;MPDDRGVLRTRLETLTSAMKKVGEAVETARQRAAGLRRANELLLEMLAPIGNVDRLVSDLGRAHDLGFLDLDEDEVKRVDGEFFEVLTRSADDVRSIWQKVMETRRTLQSIQDGMVNLSGDRKRIGDKIKIEIDQKCATVTSKIEQLTERLDEEGEEAAELWKQYRQIMDETVQPLFAAYVDFLGGIAVRDTALDGHICDLVDELISATLPHAPALSMPAHEAALSLSHVVKVGFPEWTVWSVPAAAHEIGLAFAHAELPKEGPGELAPFVGEDRLGTLEQVQHLLADAFGAYTLGPAYAHAMLELRLYPYSGHKTPDLPDDLSRAQVILDMLSHAAPRYEFDDYSGAVAELSDMWRLAVQVFLPQDPPDATPADTEVRRQFVAWAHGFLNGLGVPSSRDVVWENVTHTAALLLEDTVTRSVRPVDVNVVVLLNAAWRARTHKGADVEAIAGRVVELLPGNKQSQGRPSPRGAGKPRPSHSTPMAWERPDEYRRQQ
;
A
#
# COMPACT_ATOMS: atom_id res chain seq x y z
N MET A 1 19.22 45.32 18.65
CA MET A 1 18.75 44.14 17.89
C MET A 1 17.84 43.36 18.82
N PRO A 2 16.81 42.66 18.31
CA PRO A 2 16.04 41.72 19.14
C PRO A 2 17.03 40.77 19.83
N ASP A 3 16.76 40.41 21.08
CA ASP A 3 17.54 39.40 21.79
C ASP A 3 17.39 38.06 21.04
N ASP A 4 18.46 37.61 20.37
CA ASP A 4 18.47 36.37 19.59
C ASP A 4 18.06 35.15 20.42
N ARG A 5 18.34 35.19 21.73
CA ARG A 5 17.90 34.15 22.68
C ARG A 5 16.39 34.19 22.89
N GLY A 6 15.81 35.38 22.99
CA GLY A 6 14.36 35.57 23.08
C GLY A 6 13.60 35.01 21.88
N VAL A 7 14.12 35.22 20.66
CA VAL A 7 13.51 34.66 19.43
C VAL A 7 13.58 33.13 19.42
N LEU A 8 14.73 32.56 19.80
CA LEU A 8 14.90 31.11 19.85
C LEU A 8 13.95 30.47 20.88
N ARG A 9 13.81 31.06 22.08
CA ARG A 9 12.86 30.58 23.10
C ARG A 9 11.45 30.49 22.56
N THR A 10 10.95 31.55 21.90
CA THR A 10 9.60 31.54 21.30
C THR A 10 9.45 30.45 20.24
N ARG A 11 10.50 30.15 19.46
CA ARG A 11 10.48 29.06 18.46
C ARG A 11 10.42 27.68 19.13
N LEU A 12 11.18 27.47 20.20
CA LEU A 12 11.15 26.22 20.99
C LEU A 12 9.77 26.01 21.64
N GLU A 13 9.20 27.04 22.27
CA GLU A 13 7.85 27.00 22.83
C GLU A 13 6.78 26.67 21.78
N THR A 14 6.88 27.29 20.60
CA THR A 14 5.96 27.03 19.48
C THR A 14 6.08 25.58 19.00
N LEU A 15 7.30 25.06 18.89
CA LEU A 15 7.56 23.69 18.46
C LEU A 15 7.03 22.66 19.48
N THR A 16 7.25 22.88 20.77
CA THR A 16 6.66 22.05 21.84
C THR A 16 5.13 22.04 21.76
N SER A 17 4.51 23.20 21.54
CA SER A 17 3.06 23.29 21.34
C SER A 17 2.58 22.51 20.11
N ALA A 18 3.33 22.57 19.00
CA ALA A 18 3.01 21.83 17.79
C ALA A 18 3.11 20.30 18.00
N MET A 19 4.15 19.81 18.69
CA MET A 19 4.30 18.39 19.01
C MET A 19 3.17 17.87 19.90
N LYS A 20 2.72 18.68 20.87
CA LYS A 20 1.54 18.35 21.66
C LYS A 20 0.27 18.21 20.79
N LYS A 21 0.05 19.13 19.85
CA LYS A 21 -1.11 19.07 18.93
C LYS A 21 -1.09 17.84 18.03
N VAL A 22 0.08 17.41 17.54
CA VAL A 22 0.22 16.17 16.76
C VAL A 22 -0.24 14.97 17.60
N GLY A 23 0.21 14.86 18.86
CA GLY A 23 -0.24 13.82 19.78
C GLY A 23 -1.75 13.83 20.03
N GLU A 24 -2.34 15.02 20.27
CA GLU A 24 -3.79 15.18 20.45
C GLU A 24 -4.61 14.80 19.20
N ALA A 25 -4.09 15.10 18.01
CA ALA A 25 -4.73 14.75 16.74
C ALA A 25 -4.73 13.23 16.48
N VAL A 26 -3.63 12.54 16.78
CA VAL A 26 -3.54 11.07 16.73
C VAL A 26 -4.58 10.43 17.66
N GLU A 27 -4.70 10.94 18.89
CA GLU A 27 -5.68 10.43 19.85
C GLU A 27 -7.13 10.69 19.40
N THR A 28 -7.41 11.87 18.85
CA THR A 28 -8.73 12.21 18.29
C THR A 28 -9.13 11.28 17.14
N ALA A 29 -8.21 10.96 16.24
CA ALA A 29 -8.46 10.02 15.14
C ALA A 29 -8.82 8.62 15.66
N ARG A 30 -8.11 8.14 16.69
CA ARG A 30 -8.39 6.86 17.37
C ARG A 30 -9.77 6.85 18.03
N GLN A 31 -10.15 7.94 18.71
CA GLN A 31 -11.46 8.07 19.33
C GLN A 31 -12.59 8.05 18.30
N ARG A 32 -12.42 8.70 17.14
CA ARG A 32 -13.39 8.63 16.03
C ARG A 32 -13.58 7.20 15.51
N ALA A 33 -12.48 6.48 15.28
CA ALA A 33 -12.52 5.08 14.86
C ALA A 33 -13.19 4.17 15.91
N ALA A 34 -12.97 4.41 17.20
CA ALA A 34 -13.67 3.69 18.28
C ALA A 34 -15.17 4.04 18.33
N GLY A 35 -15.53 5.32 18.18
CA GLY A 35 -16.91 5.78 18.17
C GLY A 35 -17.73 5.19 17.03
N LEU A 36 -17.16 5.11 15.83
CA LEU A 36 -17.82 4.50 14.66
C LEU A 36 -18.02 2.99 14.83
N ARG A 37 -17.04 2.27 15.39
CA ARG A 37 -17.21 0.85 15.74
C ARG A 37 -18.36 0.65 16.73
N ARG A 38 -18.39 1.45 17.80
CA ARG A 38 -19.48 1.40 18.79
C ARG A 38 -20.83 1.74 18.18
N ALA A 39 -20.91 2.70 17.26
CA ALA A 39 -22.14 3.02 16.55
C ALA A 39 -22.63 1.83 15.71
N ASN A 40 -21.73 1.13 15.02
CA ASN A 40 -22.08 -0.09 14.27
C ASN A 40 -22.53 -1.23 15.19
N GLU A 41 -21.85 -1.45 16.32
CA GLU A 41 -22.25 -2.44 17.33
C GLU A 41 -23.66 -2.15 17.87
N LEU A 42 -23.95 -0.91 18.25
CA LEU A 42 -25.29 -0.50 18.73
C LEU A 42 -26.36 -0.69 17.66
N LEU A 43 -26.05 -0.45 16.37
CA LEU A 43 -26.99 -0.73 15.29
C LEU A 43 -27.25 -2.23 15.12
N LEU A 44 -26.23 -3.07 15.29
CA LEU A 44 -26.42 -4.53 15.27
C LEU A 44 -27.32 -4.99 16.42
N GLU A 45 -27.14 -4.43 17.62
CA GLU A 45 -28.00 -4.69 18.78
C GLU A 45 -29.43 -4.23 18.53
N MET A 46 -29.63 -3.05 17.92
CA MET A 46 -30.97 -2.54 17.56
C MET A 46 -31.66 -3.35 16.46
N LEU A 47 -30.91 -3.91 15.52
CA LEU A 47 -31.46 -4.71 14.42
C LEU A 47 -32.00 -6.07 14.91
N ALA A 48 -31.44 -6.67 15.97
CA ALA A 48 -31.88 -7.98 16.42
C ALA A 48 -33.38 -8.02 16.85
N PRO A 49 -33.89 -7.07 17.67
CA PRO A 49 -35.31 -7.00 18.00
C PRO A 49 -36.23 -6.67 16.82
N ILE A 50 -35.80 -5.78 15.91
CA ILE A 50 -36.62 -5.37 14.76
C ILE A 50 -36.85 -6.56 13.82
N GLY A 51 -35.82 -7.38 13.61
CA GLY A 51 -35.95 -8.63 12.84
C GLY A 51 -36.90 -9.64 13.49
N ASN A 52 -37.02 -9.65 14.83
CA ASN A 52 -37.98 -10.50 15.53
C ASN A 52 -39.42 -9.97 15.39
N VAL A 53 -39.62 -8.65 15.41
CA VAL A 53 -40.94 -8.05 15.18
C VAL A 53 -41.42 -8.31 13.75
N ASP A 54 -40.56 -8.16 12.74
CA ASP A 54 -40.89 -8.45 11.34
C ASP A 54 -41.32 -9.92 11.14
N ARG A 55 -40.63 -10.86 11.80
CA ARG A 55 -41.02 -12.28 11.82
C ARG A 55 -42.37 -12.51 12.50
N LEU A 56 -42.57 -11.95 13.69
CA LEU A 56 -43.82 -12.12 14.44
C LEU A 56 -45.03 -11.56 13.68
N VAL A 57 -44.87 -10.40 13.04
CA VAL A 57 -45.92 -9.80 12.19
C VAL A 57 -46.19 -10.66 10.95
N SER A 58 -45.14 -11.19 10.32
CA SER A 58 -45.27 -12.10 9.17
C SER A 58 -45.95 -13.42 9.56
N ASP A 59 -45.63 -13.97 10.72
CA ASP A 59 -46.23 -15.20 11.24
C ASP A 59 -47.69 -14.98 11.64
N LEU A 60 -48.02 -13.81 12.21
CA LEU A 60 -49.40 -13.44 12.53
C LEU A 60 -50.25 -13.29 11.26
N GLY A 61 -49.71 -12.66 10.20
CA GLY A 61 -50.38 -12.57 8.90
C GLY A 61 -50.64 -13.95 8.29
N ARG A 62 -49.65 -14.85 8.35
CA ARG A 62 -49.82 -16.24 7.88
C ARG A 62 -50.85 -17.03 8.69
N ALA A 63 -50.87 -16.86 10.01
CA ALA A 63 -51.83 -17.55 10.88
C ALA A 63 -53.27 -17.10 10.60
N HIS A 64 -53.46 -15.80 10.31
CA HIS A 64 -54.73 -15.25 9.87
C HIS A 64 -55.18 -15.82 8.52
N ASP A 65 -54.31 -15.81 7.51
CA ASP A 65 -54.62 -16.32 6.15
C ASP A 65 -54.98 -17.82 6.15
N LEU A 66 -54.49 -18.56 7.13
CA LEU A 66 -54.77 -19.99 7.32
C LEU A 66 -56.00 -20.27 8.21
N GLY A 67 -56.67 -19.24 8.73
CA GLY A 67 -57.90 -19.39 9.53
C GLY A 67 -57.70 -19.98 10.93
N PHE A 68 -56.51 -19.84 11.53
CA PHE A 68 -56.20 -20.44 12.84
C PHE A 68 -56.79 -19.70 14.05
N LEU A 69 -57.44 -18.55 13.86
CA LEU A 69 -58.07 -17.78 14.93
C LEU A 69 -59.58 -18.03 14.90
N ASP A 70 -60.06 -18.95 15.74
CA ASP A 70 -61.49 -19.22 16.00
C ASP A 70 -62.11 -18.03 16.77
N LEU A 71 -62.33 -16.93 16.06
CA LEU A 71 -63.04 -15.74 16.57
C LEU A 71 -64.45 -15.71 15.98
N ASP A 72 -65.43 -15.30 16.79
CA ASP A 72 -66.83 -15.14 16.37
C ASP A 72 -66.95 -14.07 15.28
N GLU A 73 -67.81 -14.27 14.28
CA GLU A 73 -67.91 -13.47 13.05
C GLU A 73 -68.20 -11.98 13.33
N ASP A 74 -68.87 -11.69 14.46
CA ASP A 74 -69.19 -10.34 14.92
C ASP A 74 -68.04 -9.68 15.72
N GLU A 75 -67.17 -10.46 16.38
CA GLU A 75 -65.94 -9.94 17.00
C GLU A 75 -64.85 -9.70 15.95
N VAL A 76 -64.76 -10.59 14.95
CA VAL A 76 -63.89 -10.44 13.78
C VAL A 76 -64.21 -9.14 13.05
N LYS A 77 -65.47 -8.85 12.70
CA LYS A 77 -65.84 -7.59 12.01
C LYS A 77 -65.52 -6.32 12.78
N ARG A 78 -65.50 -6.37 14.12
CA ARG A 78 -65.25 -5.20 14.98
C ARG A 78 -63.76 -4.96 15.23
N VAL A 79 -62.98 -6.03 15.25
CA VAL A 79 -61.52 -5.99 15.35
C VAL A 79 -60.89 -5.80 13.96
N ASP A 80 -61.50 -6.31 12.89
CA ASP A 80 -60.90 -6.45 11.55
C ASP A 80 -60.50 -5.13 10.88
N GLY A 81 -61.29 -4.07 11.02
CA GLY A 81 -61.03 -2.84 10.29
C GLY A 81 -59.87 -2.04 10.88
N GLU A 82 -60.04 -1.60 12.12
CA GLU A 82 -59.09 -0.68 12.76
C GLU A 82 -57.82 -1.40 13.25
N PHE A 83 -57.93 -2.63 13.75
CA PHE A 83 -56.76 -3.36 14.26
C PHE A 83 -55.82 -3.80 13.13
N PHE A 84 -56.35 -4.32 12.02
CA PHE A 84 -55.50 -4.68 10.87
C PHE A 84 -54.92 -3.46 10.18
N GLU A 85 -55.65 -2.35 10.10
CA GLU A 85 -55.08 -1.12 9.56
C GLU A 85 -53.94 -0.61 10.44
N VAL A 86 -54.08 -0.66 11.77
CA VAL A 86 -53.00 -0.31 12.72
C VAL A 86 -51.83 -1.29 12.62
N LEU A 87 -52.08 -2.60 12.52
CA LEU A 87 -51.03 -3.61 12.36
C LEU A 87 -50.29 -3.45 11.03
N THR A 88 -51.00 -3.21 9.92
CA THR A 88 -50.40 -3.04 8.60
C THR A 88 -49.56 -1.77 8.55
N ARG A 89 -50.06 -0.66 9.10
CA ARG A 89 -49.28 0.58 9.26
C ARG A 89 -48.05 0.37 10.15
N SER A 90 -48.21 -0.34 11.26
CA SER A 90 -47.09 -0.68 12.16
C SER A 90 -46.05 -1.56 11.47
N ALA A 91 -46.48 -2.51 10.63
CA ALA A 91 -45.61 -3.36 9.83
C ALA A 91 -44.83 -2.56 8.79
N ASP A 92 -45.49 -1.64 8.10
CA ASP A 92 -44.86 -0.76 7.11
C ASP A 92 -43.89 0.23 7.77
N ASP A 93 -44.22 0.76 8.95
CA ASP A 93 -43.34 1.61 9.76
C ASP A 93 -42.10 0.83 10.23
N VAL A 94 -42.28 -0.40 10.71
CA VAL A 94 -41.18 -1.31 11.09
C VAL A 94 -40.29 -1.61 9.89
N ARG A 95 -40.88 -1.89 8.72
CA ARG A 95 -40.14 -2.15 7.47
C ARG A 95 -39.38 -0.91 6.99
N SER A 96 -39.97 0.28 7.10
CA SER A 96 -39.35 1.56 6.75
C SER A 96 -38.17 1.89 7.69
N ILE A 97 -38.35 1.68 9.00
CA ILE A 97 -37.28 1.81 9.99
C ILE A 97 -36.17 0.80 9.68
N TRP A 98 -36.51 -0.46 9.39
CA TRP A 98 -35.54 -1.48 9.01
C TRP A 98 -34.73 -1.07 7.80
N GLN A 99 -35.37 -0.58 6.73
CA GLN A 99 -34.67 -0.09 5.54
C GLN A 99 -33.71 1.06 5.85
N LYS A 100 -34.14 2.06 6.63
CA LYS A 100 -33.28 3.18 7.05
C LYS A 100 -32.13 2.74 7.95
N VAL A 101 -32.36 1.81 8.88
CA VAL A 101 -31.30 1.25 9.73
C VAL A 101 -30.33 0.42 8.88
N MET A 102 -30.82 -0.34 7.88
CA MET A 102 -29.97 -1.08 6.96
C MET A 102 -29.18 -0.18 6.01
N GLU A 103 -29.75 0.93 5.54
CA GLU A 103 -29.04 1.96 4.77
C GLU A 103 -27.99 2.69 5.62
N THR A 104 -28.35 3.07 6.85
CA THR A 104 -27.44 3.67 7.83
C THR A 104 -26.33 2.70 8.18
N ARG A 105 -26.63 1.41 8.34
CA ARG A 105 -25.64 0.35 8.53
C ARG A 105 -24.77 0.19 7.29
N ARG A 106 -25.31 0.16 6.07
CA ARG A 106 -24.48 0.09 4.85
C ARG A 106 -23.58 1.32 4.74
N THR A 107 -24.06 2.49 5.13
CA THR A 107 -23.28 3.73 5.14
C THR A 107 -22.19 3.67 6.21
N LEU A 108 -22.52 3.27 7.44
CA LEU A 108 -21.54 3.12 8.52
C LEU A 108 -20.58 1.97 8.30
N GLN A 109 -21.04 0.89 7.69
CA GLN A 109 -20.22 -0.23 7.28
C GLN A 109 -19.35 0.16 6.09
N SER A 110 -19.82 0.98 5.14
CA SER A 110 -18.98 1.58 4.10
C SER A 110 -17.98 2.59 4.68
N ILE A 111 -18.33 3.33 5.73
CA ILE A 111 -17.42 4.22 6.46
C ILE A 111 -16.44 3.41 7.29
N GLN A 112 -16.84 2.27 7.86
CA GLN A 112 -15.99 1.38 8.66
C GLN A 112 -15.12 0.46 7.79
N ASP A 113 -15.60 0.08 6.62
CA ASP A 113 -14.85 -0.67 5.61
C ASP A 113 -13.92 0.28 4.85
N GLY A 114 -14.34 1.55 4.70
CA GLY A 114 -13.52 2.66 4.23
C GLY A 114 -12.43 3.01 5.23
N MET A 115 -12.77 3.44 6.45
CA MET A 115 -11.80 3.61 7.53
C MET A 115 -11.02 2.33 7.73
N VAL A 116 -9.70 2.34 7.48
CA VAL A 116 -8.81 1.19 7.56
C VAL A 116 -9.34 0.21 8.60
N ASN A 117 -9.97 -0.88 8.14
CA ASN A 117 -10.65 -1.82 9.02
C ASN A 117 -9.54 -2.57 9.77
N LEU A 118 -9.06 -1.97 10.86
CA LEU A 118 -7.94 -2.46 11.65
C LEU A 118 -8.41 -3.66 12.50
N SER A 119 -8.95 -4.69 11.87
CA SER A 119 -9.35 -5.91 12.56
C SER A 119 -8.12 -6.65 13.10
N GLY A 120 -8.23 -7.18 14.32
CA GLY A 120 -7.26 -8.10 14.95
C GLY A 120 -5.80 -7.65 14.86
N ASP A 121 -5.09 -8.16 13.85
CA ASP A 121 -3.67 -7.94 13.63
C ASP A 121 -3.35 -6.50 13.23
N ARG A 122 -4.25 -5.83 12.50
CA ARG A 122 -4.07 -4.43 12.11
C ARG A 122 -4.26 -3.46 13.29
N LYS A 123 -5.05 -3.83 14.31
CA LYS A 123 -5.11 -3.06 15.57
C LYS A 123 -3.73 -3.01 16.24
N ARG A 124 -3.00 -4.13 16.21
CA ARG A 124 -1.63 -4.21 16.74
C ARG A 124 -0.69 -3.29 15.96
N ILE A 125 -0.82 -3.23 14.64
CA ILE A 125 -0.06 -2.29 13.80
C ILE A 125 -0.35 -0.84 14.22
N GLY A 126 -1.62 -0.47 14.34
CA GLY A 126 -2.02 0.88 14.81
C GLY A 126 -1.47 1.23 16.20
N ASP A 127 -1.50 0.28 17.14
CA ASP A 127 -0.93 0.48 18.48
C ASP A 127 0.60 0.62 18.43
N LYS A 128 1.30 -0.15 17.59
CA LYS A 128 2.76 -0.04 17.41
C LYS A 128 3.17 1.28 16.75
N ILE A 129 2.45 1.71 15.71
CA ILE A 129 2.68 3.01 15.06
C ILE A 129 2.50 4.14 16.06
N LYS A 130 1.45 4.07 16.89
CA LYS A 130 1.24 5.05 17.97
C LYS A 130 2.44 5.08 18.93
N ILE A 131 2.89 3.91 19.40
CA ILE A 131 4.05 3.83 20.30
C ILE A 131 5.29 4.44 19.64
N GLU A 132 5.53 4.15 18.36
CA GLU A 132 6.68 4.69 17.63
C GLU A 132 6.61 6.22 17.45
N ILE A 133 5.44 6.75 17.09
CA ILE A 133 5.22 8.20 16.99
C ILE A 133 5.37 8.86 18.37
N ASP A 134 4.78 8.29 19.42
CA ASP A 134 4.88 8.80 20.79
C ASP A 134 6.35 8.83 21.25
N GLN A 135 7.12 7.78 20.95
CA GLN A 135 8.56 7.72 21.24
C GLN A 135 9.34 8.81 20.48
N LYS A 136 9.11 8.96 19.17
CA LYS A 136 9.76 9.99 18.36
C LYS A 136 9.41 11.41 18.85
N CYS A 137 8.15 11.66 19.18
CA CYS A 137 7.70 12.92 19.77
C CYS A 137 8.35 13.17 21.15
N ALA A 138 8.48 12.15 21.99
CA ALA A 138 9.15 12.26 23.29
C ALA A 138 10.64 12.57 23.12
N THR A 139 11.33 11.94 22.16
CA THR A 139 12.72 12.25 21.84
C THR A 139 12.89 13.69 21.36
N VAL A 140 12.03 14.17 20.46
CA VAL A 140 12.03 15.57 20.00
C VAL A 140 11.80 16.52 21.17
N THR A 141 10.81 16.23 22.01
CA THR A 141 10.48 17.05 23.19
C THR A 141 11.66 17.13 24.14
N SER A 142 12.31 16.00 24.45
CA SER A 142 13.49 15.98 25.31
C SER A 142 14.67 16.77 24.72
N LYS A 143 14.92 16.70 23.40
CA LYS A 143 15.95 17.52 22.74
C LYS A 143 15.63 19.02 22.83
N ILE A 144 14.35 19.39 22.71
CA ILE A 144 13.90 20.79 22.85
C ILE A 144 14.05 21.27 24.28
N GLU A 145 13.68 20.46 25.28
CA GLU A 145 13.84 20.77 26.70
C GLU A 145 15.32 20.99 27.04
N GLN A 146 16.21 20.09 26.63
CA GLN A 146 17.66 20.24 26.81
C GLN A 146 18.19 21.53 26.16
N LEU A 147 17.73 21.87 24.95
CA LEU A 147 18.14 23.10 24.28
C LEU A 147 17.57 24.35 24.98
N THR A 148 16.39 24.24 25.59
CA THR A 148 15.75 25.32 26.38
C THR A 148 16.50 25.56 27.68
N GLU A 149 16.88 24.49 28.40
CA GLU A 149 17.68 24.59 29.62
C GLU A 149 19.03 25.26 29.35
N ARG A 150 19.72 24.86 28.28
CA ARG A 150 20.99 25.48 27.85
C ARG A 150 20.87 26.93 27.43
N LEU A 151 19.72 27.32 26.87
CA LEU A 151 19.44 28.72 26.52
C LEU A 151 19.39 29.62 27.77
N ASP A 152 18.99 29.06 28.91
CA ASP A 152 18.90 29.75 30.20
C ASP A 152 20.26 29.82 30.91
N GLU A 153 21.23 29.00 30.52
CA GLU A 153 22.60 29.04 31.04
C GLU A 153 23.40 30.27 30.53
N GLU A 154 24.12 30.92 31.44
CA GLU A 154 25.02 32.02 31.12
C GLU A 154 26.32 31.46 30.53
N GLY A 155 26.67 31.84 29.29
CA GLY A 155 27.96 31.52 28.68
C GLY A 155 27.92 30.80 27.34
N GLU A 156 26.80 30.18 26.94
CA GLU A 156 26.72 29.58 25.60
C GLU A 156 26.51 30.63 24.49
N GLU A 157 27.27 30.49 23.40
CA GLU A 157 27.12 31.35 22.23
C GLU A 157 25.79 31.09 21.51
N ALA A 158 24.99 32.13 21.33
CA ALA A 158 23.67 32.02 20.70
C ALA A 158 23.73 31.37 19.30
N ALA A 159 24.82 31.57 18.57
CA ALA A 159 25.03 30.99 17.24
C ALA A 159 25.04 29.44 17.26
N GLU A 160 25.63 28.83 18.28
CA GLU A 160 25.72 27.37 18.40
C GLU A 160 24.37 26.77 18.80
N LEU A 161 23.62 27.44 19.68
CA LEU A 161 22.24 27.07 20.00
C LEU A 161 21.32 27.11 18.77
N TRP A 162 21.46 28.13 17.92
CA TRP A 162 20.74 28.23 16.65
C TRP A 162 21.12 27.14 15.65
N LYS A 163 22.38 26.72 15.63
CA LYS A 163 22.85 25.61 14.78
C LYS A 163 22.22 24.30 15.23
N GLN A 164 22.21 24.01 16.53
CA GLN A 164 21.58 22.82 17.08
C GLN A 164 20.06 22.82 16.88
N TYR A 165 19.39 23.97 17.03
CA TYR A 165 17.98 24.10 16.70
C TYR A 165 17.69 23.70 15.24
N ARG A 166 18.46 24.23 14.29
CA ARG A 166 18.32 23.87 12.87
C ARG A 166 18.57 22.39 12.64
N GLN A 167 19.59 21.83 13.28
CA GLN A 167 19.87 20.40 13.20
C GLN A 167 18.68 19.56 13.71
N ILE A 168 18.09 19.89 14.86
CA ILE A 168 16.88 19.22 15.38
C ILE A 168 15.72 19.34 14.37
N MET A 169 15.54 20.52 13.79
CA MET A 169 14.48 20.78 12.82
C MET A 169 14.63 19.93 11.55
N ASP A 170 15.82 19.92 10.95
CA ASP A 170 16.08 19.30 9.66
C ASP A 170 16.22 17.77 9.80
N GLU A 171 16.90 17.29 10.85
CA GLU A 171 17.17 15.85 11.02
C GLU A 171 16.03 15.10 11.73
N THR A 172 15.20 15.78 12.52
CA THR A 172 14.18 15.08 13.35
C THR A 172 12.76 15.59 13.13
N VAL A 173 12.51 16.90 13.23
CA VAL A 173 11.14 17.44 13.22
C VAL A 173 10.50 17.39 11.83
N GLN A 174 11.18 17.90 10.80
CA GLN A 174 10.63 17.92 9.44
C GLN A 174 10.37 16.50 8.91
N PRO A 175 11.30 15.53 9.03
CA PRO A 175 11.03 14.15 8.63
C PRO A 175 9.87 13.51 9.41
N LEU A 176 9.78 13.75 10.72
CA LEU A 176 8.66 13.25 11.54
C LEU A 176 7.32 13.86 11.12
N PHE A 177 7.28 15.14 10.81
CA PHE A 177 6.07 15.81 10.35
C PHE A 177 5.66 15.34 8.95
N ALA A 178 6.60 15.22 8.02
CA ALA A 178 6.36 14.66 6.69
C ALA A 178 5.83 13.23 6.80
N ALA A 179 6.44 12.39 7.63
CA ALA A 179 5.98 11.05 7.95
C ALA A 179 4.55 11.01 8.49
N TYR A 180 4.21 11.93 9.39
CA TYR A 180 2.87 12.05 9.96
C TYR A 180 1.83 12.49 8.92
N VAL A 181 2.16 13.46 8.06
CA VAL A 181 1.29 13.92 6.98
C VAL A 181 1.08 12.82 5.94
N ASP A 182 2.14 12.13 5.53
CA ASP A 182 2.06 10.95 4.67
C ASP A 182 1.18 9.87 5.30
N PHE A 183 1.32 9.65 6.61
CA PHE A 183 0.51 8.67 7.31
C PHE A 183 -0.99 9.02 7.26
N LEU A 184 -1.35 10.26 7.63
CA LEU A 184 -2.76 10.68 7.59
C LEU A 184 -3.31 10.75 6.16
N GLY A 185 -2.52 11.27 5.23
CA GLY A 185 -2.88 11.36 3.81
C GLY A 185 -3.05 9.97 3.21
N GLY A 186 -2.13 9.05 3.48
CA GLY A 186 -2.19 7.67 3.04
C GLY A 186 -3.41 6.93 3.58
N ILE A 187 -3.74 7.10 4.86
CA ILE A 187 -4.98 6.58 5.44
C ILE A 187 -6.19 7.14 4.68
N ALA A 188 -6.26 8.46 4.47
CA ALA A 188 -7.41 9.07 3.81
C ALA A 188 -7.57 8.61 2.34
N VAL A 189 -6.47 8.49 1.60
CA VAL A 189 -6.46 8.00 0.21
C VAL A 189 -6.92 6.54 0.15
N ARG A 190 -6.39 5.70 1.05
CA ARG A 190 -6.79 4.29 1.16
C ARG A 190 -8.25 4.15 1.58
N ASP A 191 -8.71 4.97 2.53
CA ASP A 191 -10.07 4.93 3.06
C ASP A 191 -11.13 5.28 2.01
N THR A 192 -10.73 6.10 1.03
CA THR A 192 -11.57 6.51 -0.10
C THR A 192 -11.39 5.62 -1.32
N ALA A 193 -10.55 4.58 -1.24
CA ALA A 193 -10.13 3.71 -2.34
C ALA A 193 -9.61 4.51 -3.56
N LEU A 194 -9.08 5.71 -3.34
CA LEU A 194 -8.51 6.56 -4.39
C LEU A 194 -7.18 6.00 -4.91
N ASP A 195 -6.56 5.08 -4.17
CA ASP A 195 -5.43 4.28 -4.60
C ASP A 195 -5.84 3.15 -5.56
N GLY A 196 -7.13 2.97 -5.88
CA GLY A 196 -7.58 1.92 -6.81
C GLY A 196 -7.32 0.49 -6.31
N HIS A 197 -7.31 0.28 -4.99
CA HIS A 197 -6.98 -0.99 -4.32
C HIS A 197 -5.53 -1.45 -4.51
N ILE A 198 -4.61 -0.55 -4.86
CA ILE A 198 -3.19 -0.85 -4.99
C ILE A 198 -2.56 -1.20 -3.64
N CYS A 199 -2.99 -0.56 -2.54
CA CYS A 199 -2.54 -0.96 -1.21
C CYS A 199 -3.05 -2.35 -0.80
N ASP A 200 -4.22 -2.77 -1.27
CA ASP A 200 -4.69 -4.14 -0.99
C ASP A 200 -3.81 -5.17 -1.72
N LEU A 201 -3.38 -4.87 -2.95
CA LEU A 201 -2.38 -5.65 -3.69
C LEU A 201 -1.03 -5.74 -2.95
N VAL A 202 -0.53 -4.61 -2.43
CA VAL A 202 0.74 -4.59 -1.68
C VAL A 202 0.60 -5.31 -0.32
N ASP A 203 -0.55 -5.23 0.35
CA ASP A 203 -0.79 -5.97 1.59
C ASP A 203 -0.82 -7.49 1.38
N GLU A 204 -1.43 -7.94 0.29
CA GLU A 204 -1.38 -9.34 -0.12
C GLU A 204 0.05 -9.76 -0.45
N LEU A 205 0.83 -8.89 -1.11
CA LEU A 205 2.24 -9.11 -1.37
C LEU A 205 3.05 -9.27 -0.08
N ILE A 206 2.91 -8.35 0.87
CA ILE A 206 3.54 -8.43 2.20
C ILE A 206 3.19 -9.76 2.87
N SER A 207 1.92 -10.15 2.83
CA SER A 207 1.43 -11.39 3.45
C SER A 207 2.01 -12.63 2.77
N ALA A 208 2.21 -12.58 1.46
CA ALA A 208 2.81 -13.67 0.69
C ALA A 208 4.32 -13.79 0.93
N THR A 209 5.04 -12.68 1.10
CA THR A 209 6.51 -12.70 1.25
C THR A 209 6.97 -12.79 2.71
N LEU A 210 6.19 -12.22 3.64
CA LEU A 210 6.49 -12.13 5.06
C LEU A 210 5.22 -12.44 5.88
N PRO A 211 4.74 -13.70 5.92
CA PRO A 211 3.43 -14.07 6.48
C PRO A 211 3.26 -13.76 7.98
N HIS A 212 4.34 -13.46 8.69
CA HIS A 212 4.33 -13.11 10.11
C HIS A 212 4.65 -11.65 10.38
N ALA A 213 5.03 -10.86 9.37
CA ALA A 213 5.32 -9.45 9.53
C ALA A 213 4.01 -8.66 9.59
N PRO A 214 3.69 -8.01 10.72
CA PRO A 214 2.54 -7.13 10.77
C PRO A 214 2.92 -5.85 10.05
N ALA A 215 2.63 -5.76 8.75
CA ALA A 215 2.87 -4.57 7.95
C ALA A 215 1.60 -4.14 7.20
N LEU A 216 1.53 -2.83 6.98
CA LEU A 216 0.42 -2.16 6.31
C LEU A 216 1.00 -1.29 5.19
N SER A 217 0.54 -1.47 3.97
CA SER A 217 0.90 -0.57 2.89
C SER A 217 0.06 0.71 2.93
N MET A 218 0.70 1.82 2.59
CA MET A 218 0.09 3.13 2.63
C MET A 218 0.59 4.02 1.48
N PRO A 219 -0.30 4.74 0.78
CA PRO A 219 0.10 5.76 -0.17
C PRO A 219 0.90 6.85 0.56
N ALA A 220 1.97 7.34 -0.05
CA ALA A 220 2.80 8.41 0.50
C ALA A 220 3.34 9.32 -0.61
N HIS A 221 3.83 10.50 -0.25
CA HIS A 221 4.51 11.35 -1.21
C HIS A 221 5.81 10.71 -1.71
N GLU A 222 6.64 10.22 -0.79
CA GLU A 222 7.90 9.53 -1.07
C GLU A 222 7.84 8.09 -0.56
N ALA A 223 8.39 7.17 -1.36
CA ALA A 223 8.65 5.81 -0.90
C ALA A 223 9.80 5.87 0.12
N ALA A 224 9.52 5.49 1.36
CA ALA A 224 10.52 5.40 2.42
C ALA A 224 9.99 4.56 3.58
N LEU A 225 10.90 3.91 4.29
CA LEU A 225 10.57 3.33 5.59
C LEU A 225 10.56 4.42 6.64
N SER A 226 9.36 4.84 7.02
CA SER A 226 9.19 5.83 8.07
C SER A 226 8.81 5.24 9.42
N LEU A 227 8.14 4.09 9.40
CA LEU A 227 7.62 3.40 10.57
C LEU A 227 7.84 1.91 10.36
N SER A 228 8.27 1.20 11.42
CA SER A 228 8.69 -0.20 11.40
C SER A 228 7.65 -1.21 10.86
N HIS A 229 6.42 -0.76 10.66
CA HIS A 229 5.27 -1.58 10.25
C HIS A 229 4.45 -0.95 9.10
N VAL A 230 4.97 0.09 8.45
CA VAL A 230 4.29 0.74 7.32
C VAL A 230 5.18 0.68 6.09
N VAL A 231 4.66 0.09 5.03
CA VAL A 231 5.29 0.09 3.71
C VAL A 231 4.70 1.26 2.92
N LYS A 232 5.49 2.32 2.74
CA LYS A 232 5.04 3.47 1.95
C LYS A 232 5.12 3.16 0.46
N VAL A 233 4.02 3.41 -0.25
CA VAL A 233 3.93 3.34 -1.70
C VAL A 233 3.93 4.77 -2.25
N GLY A 234 5.06 5.19 -2.83
CA GLY A 234 5.27 6.55 -3.30
C GLY A 234 4.35 6.93 -4.47
N PHE A 235 4.18 8.23 -4.72
CA PHE A 235 3.57 8.74 -5.96
C PHE A 235 4.69 8.94 -7.02
N PRO A 236 4.47 8.66 -8.32
CA PRO A 236 3.22 8.31 -9.02
C PRO A 236 2.88 6.82 -9.07
N GLU A 237 3.37 6.04 -8.11
CA GLU A 237 3.48 4.59 -8.21
C GLU A 237 2.24 3.85 -7.69
N TRP A 238 1.07 4.45 -7.83
CA TRP A 238 -0.21 3.84 -7.43
C TRP A 238 -0.84 3.13 -8.62
N THR A 239 -0.09 2.21 -9.22
CA THR A 239 -0.55 1.40 -10.35
C THR A 239 -0.20 -0.06 -10.11
N VAL A 240 -0.94 -0.97 -10.75
CA VAL A 240 -0.63 -2.42 -10.70
C VAL A 240 0.81 -2.71 -11.10
N TRP A 241 1.35 -1.90 -12.02
CA TRP A 241 2.69 -2.06 -12.59
C TRP A 241 3.81 -1.75 -11.61
N SER A 242 3.56 -0.85 -10.68
CA SER A 242 4.52 -0.44 -9.67
C SER A 242 4.39 -1.19 -8.34
N VAL A 243 3.31 -1.96 -8.14
CA VAL A 243 3.16 -2.86 -6.98
C VAL A 243 4.40 -3.72 -6.74
N PRO A 244 5.02 -4.37 -7.76
CA PRO A 244 6.22 -5.16 -7.52
C PRO A 244 7.36 -4.36 -6.92
N ALA A 245 7.52 -3.08 -7.28
CA ALA A 245 8.58 -2.23 -6.75
C ALA A 245 8.46 -1.99 -5.23
N ALA A 246 7.28 -2.18 -4.63
CA ALA A 246 7.10 -2.17 -3.18
C ALA A 246 7.89 -3.28 -2.48
N ALA A 247 8.28 -4.35 -3.18
CA ALA A 247 9.13 -5.40 -2.61
C ALA A 247 10.52 -4.89 -2.18
N HIS A 248 11.00 -3.80 -2.78
CA HIS A 248 12.20 -3.10 -2.30
C HIS A 248 11.99 -2.55 -0.88
N GLU A 249 10.90 -1.83 -0.66
CA GLU A 249 10.58 -1.26 0.66
C GLU A 249 10.35 -2.36 1.70
N ILE A 250 9.70 -3.45 1.30
CA ILE A 250 9.51 -4.65 2.15
C ILE A 250 10.88 -5.26 2.50
N GLY A 251 11.78 -5.39 1.51
CA GLY A 251 13.13 -5.91 1.69
C GLY A 251 14.00 -5.04 2.60
N LEU A 252 13.87 -3.72 2.53
CA LEU A 252 14.52 -2.80 3.47
C LEU A 252 13.98 -2.99 4.89
N ALA A 253 12.66 -3.14 5.04
CA ALA A 253 12.03 -3.31 6.36
C ALA A 253 12.48 -4.61 7.00
N PHE A 254 12.57 -5.65 6.17
CA PHE A 254 13.12 -6.95 6.52
C PHE A 254 14.59 -6.84 6.92
N ALA A 255 15.43 -6.17 6.13
CA ALA A 255 16.85 -5.97 6.45
C ALA A 255 17.02 -5.27 7.80
N HIS A 256 16.22 -4.24 8.10
CA HIS A 256 16.26 -3.54 9.39
C HIS A 256 15.77 -4.38 10.58
N ALA A 257 14.89 -5.36 10.34
CA ALA A 257 14.34 -6.22 11.37
C ALA A 257 15.26 -7.40 11.70
N GLU A 258 15.83 -8.03 10.67
CA GLU A 258 16.60 -9.27 10.79
C GLU A 258 18.10 -9.05 10.97
N LEU A 259 18.65 -7.94 10.48
CA LEU A 259 20.08 -7.64 10.64
C LEU A 259 20.35 -6.91 11.98
N PRO A 260 21.55 -7.09 12.56
CA PRO A 260 21.96 -6.35 13.74
C PRO A 260 21.86 -4.83 13.52
N LYS A 261 21.29 -4.12 14.51
CA LYS A 261 21.20 -2.65 14.49
C LYS A 261 22.56 -1.96 14.66
N GLU A 262 23.53 -2.64 15.25
CA GLU A 262 24.84 -2.10 15.58
C GLU A 262 25.92 -2.75 14.70
N GLY A 263 26.39 -1.98 13.71
CA GLY A 263 27.48 -2.37 12.82
C GLY A 263 27.06 -3.29 11.68
N PRO A 264 28.01 -3.65 10.79
CA PRO A 264 27.67 -4.36 9.55
C PRO A 264 27.34 -5.84 9.74
N GLY A 265 27.65 -6.46 10.88
CA GLY A 265 27.28 -7.85 11.17
C GLY A 265 27.68 -8.82 10.04
N GLU A 266 26.72 -9.60 9.54
CA GLU A 266 26.92 -10.53 8.41
C GLU A 266 27.21 -9.81 7.08
N LEU A 267 26.88 -8.52 6.95
CA LEU A 267 27.20 -7.70 5.80
C LEU A 267 28.63 -7.16 5.80
N ALA A 268 29.39 -7.33 6.89
CA ALA A 268 30.76 -6.84 7.00
C ALA A 268 31.68 -7.16 5.80
N PRO A 269 31.60 -8.35 5.16
CA PRO A 269 32.44 -8.66 4.00
C PRO A 269 32.16 -7.79 2.76
N PHE A 270 30.98 -7.17 2.69
CA PHE A 270 30.49 -6.44 1.51
C PHE A 270 30.52 -4.91 1.68
N VAL A 271 30.80 -4.42 2.90
CA VAL A 271 30.86 -2.99 3.23
C VAL A 271 32.30 -2.46 3.09
N GLY A 272 32.45 -1.31 2.43
CA GLY A 272 33.73 -0.62 2.20
C GLY A 272 33.81 0.08 0.85
N GLU A 273 34.74 1.03 0.71
CA GLU A 273 34.96 1.79 -0.54
C GLU A 273 35.36 0.88 -1.71
N ASP A 274 36.23 -0.12 -1.45
CA ASP A 274 36.65 -1.13 -2.45
C ASP A 274 35.67 -2.31 -2.57
N ARG A 275 34.43 -2.15 -2.07
CA ARG A 275 33.39 -3.19 -2.02
C ARG A 275 32.08 -2.67 -2.64
N LEU A 276 30.93 -2.99 -2.04
CA LEU A 276 29.63 -2.57 -2.54
C LEU A 276 29.20 -1.19 -2.02
N GLY A 277 29.93 -0.61 -1.07
CA GLY A 277 29.67 0.74 -0.54
C GLY A 277 29.47 0.80 0.97
N THR A 278 28.69 1.78 1.43
CA THR A 278 28.31 1.96 2.84
C THR A 278 27.34 0.86 3.29
N LEU A 279 27.14 0.70 4.61
CA LEU A 279 26.17 -0.26 5.14
C LEU A 279 24.76 -0.03 4.58
N GLU A 280 24.35 1.24 4.51
CA GLU A 280 23.04 1.63 3.97
C GLU A 280 22.91 1.25 2.49
N GLN A 281 23.95 1.53 1.69
CA GLN A 281 23.97 1.11 0.29
C GLN A 281 23.86 -0.42 0.14
N VAL A 282 24.54 -1.20 0.98
CA VAL A 282 24.43 -2.66 0.96
C VAL A 282 23.04 -3.14 1.39
N GLN A 283 22.39 -2.47 2.35
CA GLN A 283 21.01 -2.78 2.73
C GLN A 283 20.03 -2.52 1.58
N HIS A 284 20.22 -1.45 0.81
CA HIS A 284 19.46 -1.20 -0.42
C HIS A 284 19.68 -2.31 -1.46
N LEU A 285 20.92 -2.76 -1.66
CA LEU A 285 21.19 -3.89 -2.57
C LEU A 285 20.57 -5.20 -2.06
N LEU A 286 20.52 -5.42 -0.74
CA LEU A 286 19.84 -6.58 -0.14
C LEU A 286 18.32 -6.51 -0.36
N ALA A 287 17.75 -5.31 -0.30
CA ALA A 287 16.34 -5.09 -0.60
C ALA A 287 16.01 -5.34 -2.08
N ASP A 288 16.89 -4.94 -3.00
CA ASP A 288 16.76 -5.28 -4.42
C ASP A 288 16.86 -6.80 -4.65
N ALA A 289 17.81 -7.45 -3.98
CA ALA A 289 17.96 -8.90 -3.99
C ALA A 289 16.72 -9.62 -3.41
N PHE A 290 16.14 -9.09 -2.32
CA PHE A 290 14.90 -9.59 -1.73
C PHE A 290 13.73 -9.50 -2.72
N GLY A 291 13.56 -8.35 -3.38
CA GLY A 291 12.51 -8.18 -4.39
C GLY A 291 12.66 -9.15 -5.55
N ALA A 292 13.87 -9.28 -6.09
CA ALA A 292 14.15 -10.22 -7.18
C ALA A 292 13.92 -11.68 -6.77
N TYR A 293 14.35 -12.05 -5.55
CA TYR A 293 14.18 -13.39 -5.02
C TYR A 293 12.70 -13.75 -4.82
N THR A 294 11.93 -12.87 -4.18
CA THR A 294 10.52 -13.14 -3.79
C THR A 294 9.54 -13.00 -4.94
N LEU A 295 9.74 -12.03 -5.83
CA LEU A 295 8.79 -11.70 -6.89
C LEU A 295 9.25 -12.10 -8.29
N GLY A 296 10.54 -12.36 -8.51
CA GLY A 296 11.03 -12.79 -9.81
C GLY A 296 10.98 -11.67 -10.87
N PRO A 297 10.73 -12.01 -12.15
CA PRO A 297 10.72 -11.08 -13.27
C PRO A 297 9.80 -9.87 -13.11
N ALA A 298 8.64 -9.99 -12.46
CA ALA A 298 7.75 -8.84 -12.22
C ALA A 298 8.44 -7.69 -11.46
N TYR A 299 9.28 -8.02 -10.48
CA TYR A 299 10.05 -7.03 -9.75
C TYR A 299 11.09 -6.36 -10.65
N ALA A 300 11.83 -7.16 -11.41
CA ALA A 300 12.83 -6.64 -12.34
C ALA A 300 12.22 -5.74 -13.41
N HIS A 301 11.07 -6.09 -14.01
CA HIS A 301 10.35 -5.19 -14.92
C HIS A 301 10.01 -3.86 -14.24
N ALA A 302 9.40 -3.89 -13.05
CA ALA A 302 9.03 -2.67 -12.34
C ALA A 302 10.25 -1.80 -12.01
N MET A 303 11.37 -2.39 -11.61
CA MET A 303 12.59 -1.63 -11.31
C MET A 303 13.27 -1.10 -12.57
N LEU A 304 13.56 -1.96 -13.54
CA LEU A 304 14.36 -1.62 -14.72
C LEU A 304 13.62 -0.75 -15.72
N GLU A 305 12.29 -0.88 -15.85
CA GLU A 305 11.51 -0.07 -16.80
C GLU A 305 10.95 1.22 -16.19
N LEU A 306 10.68 1.26 -14.88
CA LEU A 306 9.94 2.37 -14.27
C LEU A 306 10.76 3.21 -13.27
N ARG A 307 11.78 2.64 -12.61
CA ARG A 307 12.49 3.32 -11.52
C ARG A 307 13.95 3.61 -11.78
N LEU A 308 14.68 2.63 -12.31
CA LEU A 308 16.13 2.70 -12.48
C LEU A 308 16.46 3.42 -13.79
N TYR A 309 17.46 4.29 -13.74
CA TYR A 309 17.90 5.04 -14.91
C TYR A 309 19.19 4.42 -15.47
N PRO A 310 19.22 3.97 -16.74
CA PRO A 310 20.38 3.28 -17.32
C PRO A 310 21.63 4.18 -17.50
N TYR A 311 21.51 5.48 -17.21
CA TYR A 311 22.60 6.47 -17.27
C TYR A 311 22.99 7.02 -15.88
N SER A 312 22.32 6.58 -14.82
CA SER A 312 22.53 7.03 -13.45
C SER A 312 23.74 6.32 -12.84
N GLY A 313 24.93 6.90 -13.07
CA GLY A 313 26.16 6.52 -12.35
C GLY A 313 26.39 7.34 -11.06
N HIS A 314 25.44 8.20 -10.68
CA HIS A 314 25.60 9.09 -9.53
C HIS A 314 25.25 8.35 -8.25
N LYS A 315 26.27 7.91 -7.51
CA LYS A 315 26.12 7.45 -6.14
C LYS A 315 25.82 8.65 -5.24
N THR A 316 24.76 8.57 -4.44
CA THR A 316 24.65 9.41 -3.25
C THR A 316 25.34 8.69 -2.09
N PRO A 317 25.64 9.38 -0.98
CA PRO A 317 26.24 8.72 0.20
C PRO A 317 25.43 7.52 0.71
N ASP A 318 24.11 7.59 0.53
CA ASP A 318 23.14 6.69 1.16
C ASP A 318 22.54 5.68 0.17
N LEU A 319 22.56 5.98 -1.13
CA LEU A 319 21.96 5.12 -2.18
C LEU A 319 23.02 4.56 -3.13
N PRO A 320 22.92 3.25 -3.47
CA PRO A 320 23.73 2.67 -4.54
C PRO A 320 23.29 3.24 -5.89
N ASP A 321 24.19 3.27 -6.86
CA ASP A 321 23.86 3.68 -8.23
C ASP A 321 22.93 2.67 -8.91
N ASP A 322 22.14 3.15 -9.87
CA ASP A 322 21.10 2.33 -10.52
C ASP A 322 21.68 1.16 -11.34
N LEU A 323 22.92 1.27 -11.84
CA LEU A 323 23.58 0.18 -12.56
C LEU A 323 23.90 -0.97 -11.60
N SER A 324 24.46 -0.66 -10.43
CA SER A 324 24.75 -1.64 -9.38
C SER A 324 23.47 -2.33 -8.90
N ARG A 325 22.39 -1.57 -8.67
CA ARG A 325 21.08 -2.10 -8.30
C ARG A 325 20.55 -3.06 -9.37
N ALA A 326 20.50 -2.62 -10.63
CA ALA A 326 20.05 -3.44 -11.75
C ALA A 326 20.84 -4.75 -11.89
N GLN A 327 22.16 -4.69 -11.70
CA GLN A 327 23.02 -5.88 -11.77
C GLN A 327 22.70 -6.87 -10.63
N VAL A 328 22.49 -6.40 -9.39
CA VAL A 328 22.09 -7.27 -8.28
C VAL A 328 20.75 -7.95 -8.56
N ILE A 329 19.78 -7.22 -9.12
CA ILE A 329 18.47 -7.76 -9.51
C ILE A 329 18.65 -8.89 -10.54
N LEU A 330 19.36 -8.62 -11.64
CA LEU A 330 19.54 -9.59 -12.72
C LEU A 330 20.39 -10.79 -12.30
N ASP A 331 21.43 -10.58 -11.50
CA ASP A 331 22.28 -11.65 -10.96
C ASP A 331 21.47 -12.54 -10.00
N MET A 332 20.61 -11.96 -9.15
CA MET A 332 19.73 -12.72 -8.25
C MET A 332 18.72 -13.56 -9.04
N LEU A 333 18.07 -13.00 -10.07
CA LEU A 333 17.16 -13.76 -10.93
C LEU A 333 17.88 -14.91 -11.66
N SER A 334 19.06 -14.63 -12.20
CA SER A 334 19.89 -15.65 -12.87
C SER A 334 20.33 -16.76 -11.91
N HIS A 335 20.63 -16.41 -10.65
CA HIS A 335 20.97 -17.37 -9.62
C HIS A 335 19.77 -18.23 -9.20
N ALA A 336 18.58 -17.63 -9.14
CA ALA A 336 17.33 -18.31 -8.78
C ALA A 336 16.78 -19.21 -9.92
N ALA A 337 17.19 -18.96 -11.17
CA ALA A 337 16.69 -19.67 -12.34
C ALA A 337 16.80 -21.20 -12.21
N PRO A 338 15.73 -21.95 -12.56
CA PRO A 338 15.80 -23.40 -12.62
C PRO A 338 16.91 -23.86 -13.58
N ARG A 339 17.57 -24.98 -13.25
CA ARG A 339 18.63 -25.55 -14.10
C ARG A 339 18.14 -26.16 -15.42
N TYR A 340 16.84 -26.04 -15.73
CA TYR A 340 16.27 -26.57 -16.96
C TYR A 340 16.37 -25.52 -18.06
N GLU A 341 17.03 -25.85 -19.17
CA GLU A 341 17.35 -24.93 -20.28
C GLU A 341 16.12 -24.39 -21.04
N PHE A 342 14.91 -24.87 -20.77
CA PHE A 342 13.71 -24.55 -21.56
C PHE A 342 12.52 -24.06 -20.73
N ASP A 343 12.75 -23.49 -19.56
CA ASP A 343 11.67 -22.91 -18.76
C ASP A 343 11.36 -21.46 -19.15
N ASP A 344 10.07 -21.12 -19.12
CA ASP A 344 9.51 -19.79 -19.38
C ASP A 344 10.15 -18.70 -18.48
N TYR A 345 10.58 -19.07 -17.27
CA TYR A 345 11.30 -18.19 -16.35
C TYR A 345 12.62 -17.70 -16.94
N SER A 346 13.48 -18.63 -17.36
CA SER A 346 14.82 -18.31 -17.87
C SER A 346 14.75 -17.46 -19.13
N GLY A 347 13.74 -17.68 -19.97
CA GLY A 347 13.44 -16.81 -21.13
C GLY A 347 13.15 -15.37 -20.70
N ALA A 348 12.26 -15.16 -19.73
CA ALA A 348 11.93 -13.83 -19.22
C ALA A 348 13.14 -13.11 -18.60
N VAL A 349 14.00 -13.83 -17.87
CA VAL A 349 15.24 -13.27 -17.29
C VAL A 349 16.24 -12.86 -18.39
N ALA A 350 16.37 -13.67 -19.44
CA ALA A 350 17.24 -13.34 -20.57
C ALA A 350 16.75 -12.09 -21.31
N GLU A 351 15.44 -11.99 -21.57
CA GLU A 351 14.81 -10.82 -22.20
C GLU A 351 15.04 -9.53 -21.40
N LEU A 352 14.86 -9.59 -20.07
CA LEU A 352 15.13 -8.46 -19.16
C LEU A 352 16.60 -8.03 -19.19
N SER A 353 17.51 -9.00 -19.16
CA SER A 353 18.95 -8.76 -19.21
C SER A 353 19.36 -8.09 -20.53
N ASP A 354 18.81 -8.58 -21.65
CA ASP A 354 19.06 -8.02 -22.98
C ASP A 354 18.50 -6.62 -23.12
N MET A 355 17.26 -6.40 -22.67
CA MET A 355 16.62 -5.08 -22.65
C MET A 355 17.46 -4.06 -21.87
N TRP A 356 17.85 -4.38 -20.63
CA TRP A 356 18.62 -3.46 -19.80
C TRP A 356 20.00 -3.16 -20.40
N ARG A 357 20.69 -4.20 -20.90
CA ARG A 357 21.98 -4.05 -21.59
C ARG A 357 21.86 -3.11 -22.79
N LEU A 358 20.83 -3.28 -23.62
CA LEU A 358 20.58 -2.40 -24.76
C LEU A 358 20.30 -0.96 -24.32
N ALA A 359 19.51 -0.77 -23.25
CA ALA A 359 19.24 0.55 -22.71
C ALA A 359 20.52 1.25 -22.23
N VAL A 360 21.37 0.55 -21.48
CA VAL A 360 22.68 1.08 -21.02
C VAL A 360 23.56 1.45 -22.22
N GLN A 361 23.66 0.60 -23.24
CA GLN A 361 24.47 0.88 -24.44
C GLN A 361 24.00 2.12 -25.22
N VAL A 362 22.70 2.41 -25.22
CA VAL A 362 22.14 3.59 -25.89
C VAL A 362 22.56 4.89 -25.18
N PHE A 363 22.55 4.91 -23.84
CA PHE A 363 22.83 6.13 -23.07
C PHE A 363 24.29 6.29 -22.66
N LEU A 364 25.03 5.17 -22.54
CA LEU A 364 26.46 5.11 -22.25
C LEU A 364 27.14 4.36 -23.41
N PRO A 365 27.39 5.03 -24.55
CA PRO A 365 27.96 4.40 -25.74
C PRO A 365 29.47 4.14 -25.64
N GLN A 366 30.14 4.76 -24.67
CA GLN A 366 31.45 4.28 -24.20
C GLN A 366 31.16 3.09 -23.29
N ASP A 367 31.94 2.00 -23.39
CA ASP A 367 31.81 0.87 -22.45
C ASP A 367 31.66 1.46 -21.04
N PRO A 368 30.52 1.24 -20.37
CA PRO A 368 30.31 1.76 -19.03
C PRO A 368 31.53 1.32 -18.23
N PRO A 369 32.20 2.21 -17.46
CA PRO A 369 33.49 1.93 -16.85
C PRO A 369 33.43 0.53 -16.28
N ASP A 370 34.12 -0.41 -16.95
CA ASP A 370 33.84 -1.82 -16.78
C ASP A 370 33.90 -2.11 -15.28
N ALA A 371 32.80 -2.61 -14.72
CA ALA A 371 32.82 -3.11 -13.36
C ALA A 371 34.03 -4.03 -13.29
N THR A 372 34.98 -3.70 -12.42
CA THR A 372 36.24 -4.42 -12.44
C THR A 372 35.94 -5.90 -12.20
N PRO A 373 36.79 -6.83 -12.66
CA PRO A 373 36.60 -8.24 -12.35
C PRO A 373 36.42 -8.49 -10.84
N ALA A 374 37.04 -7.65 -10.00
CA ALA A 374 36.85 -7.64 -8.55
C ALA A 374 35.43 -7.23 -8.14
N ASP A 375 34.89 -6.13 -8.68
CA ASP A 375 33.52 -5.67 -8.39
C ASP A 375 32.49 -6.73 -8.77
N THR A 376 32.67 -7.35 -9.93
CA THR A 376 31.80 -8.44 -10.42
C THR A 376 31.85 -9.65 -9.49
N GLU A 377 33.04 -10.02 -9.00
CA GLU A 377 33.18 -11.16 -8.08
C GLU A 377 32.58 -10.86 -6.70
N VAL A 378 32.80 -9.66 -6.14
CA VAL A 378 32.20 -9.24 -4.86
C VAL A 378 30.68 -9.25 -4.95
N ARG A 379 30.11 -8.73 -6.05
CA ARG A 379 28.65 -8.75 -6.28
C ARG A 379 28.10 -10.17 -6.39
N ARG A 380 28.77 -11.07 -7.10
CA ARG A 380 28.36 -12.49 -7.19
C ARG A 380 28.39 -13.17 -5.82
N GLN A 381 29.43 -12.93 -5.01
CA GLN A 381 29.52 -13.45 -3.65
C GLN A 381 28.38 -12.91 -2.78
N PHE A 382 28.07 -11.61 -2.91
CA PHE A 382 26.94 -10.99 -2.23
C PHE A 382 25.61 -11.62 -2.62
N VAL A 383 25.33 -11.81 -3.92
CA VAL A 383 24.09 -12.43 -4.40
C VAL A 383 23.97 -13.87 -3.91
N ALA A 384 25.05 -14.65 -3.97
CA ALA A 384 25.05 -16.02 -3.46
C ALA A 384 24.81 -16.08 -1.94
N TRP A 385 25.41 -15.15 -1.18
CA TRP A 385 25.16 -15.00 0.25
C TRP A 385 23.70 -14.62 0.52
N ALA A 386 23.18 -13.58 -0.15
CA ALA A 386 21.82 -13.08 0.03
C ALA A 386 20.79 -14.17 -0.29
N HIS A 387 20.98 -14.93 -1.37
CA HIS A 387 20.13 -16.06 -1.70
C HIS A 387 20.15 -17.14 -0.60
N GLY A 388 21.34 -17.51 -0.12
CA GLY A 388 21.49 -18.46 0.98
C GLY A 388 20.84 -17.99 2.28
N PHE A 389 20.99 -16.70 2.60
CA PHE A 389 20.41 -16.05 3.77
C PHE A 389 18.88 -16.05 3.73
N LEU A 390 18.28 -15.57 2.64
CA LEU A 390 16.81 -15.52 2.45
C LEU A 390 16.19 -16.93 2.49
N ASN A 391 16.82 -17.89 1.81
CA ASN A 391 16.39 -19.28 1.85
C ASN A 391 16.52 -19.89 3.26
N GLY A 392 17.60 -19.58 3.98
CA GLY A 392 17.81 -20.02 5.37
C GLY A 392 16.75 -19.50 6.34
N LEU A 393 16.19 -18.33 6.07
CA LEU A 393 15.08 -17.73 6.83
C LEU A 393 13.70 -18.22 6.38
N GLY A 394 13.63 -19.09 5.36
CA GLY A 394 12.36 -19.61 4.84
C GLY A 394 11.53 -18.56 4.10
N VAL A 395 12.16 -17.50 3.59
CA VAL A 395 11.48 -16.53 2.74
C VAL A 395 11.04 -17.25 1.45
N PRO A 396 9.75 -17.16 1.05
CA PRO A 396 9.27 -17.82 -0.17
C PRO A 396 9.99 -17.32 -1.42
N SER A 397 10.41 -18.24 -2.29
CA SER A 397 11.06 -17.89 -3.54
C SER A 397 10.06 -17.77 -4.67
N SER A 398 10.26 -16.80 -5.57
CA SER A 398 9.54 -16.74 -6.86
C SER A 398 9.75 -18.00 -7.71
N ARG A 399 10.80 -18.77 -7.45
CA ARG A 399 11.06 -20.07 -8.08
C ARG A 399 10.05 -21.15 -7.66
N ASP A 400 9.46 -21.03 -6.48
CA ASP A 400 8.46 -21.99 -5.99
C ASP A 400 7.11 -21.81 -6.71
N VAL A 401 6.98 -20.74 -7.50
CA VAL A 401 5.84 -20.51 -8.37
C VAL A 401 5.89 -21.45 -9.57
N VAL A 402 4.79 -22.16 -9.80
CA VAL A 402 4.58 -22.95 -11.02
C VAL A 402 4.40 -22.01 -12.20
N TRP A 403 5.43 -21.83 -13.03
CA TRP A 403 5.43 -20.87 -14.15
C TRP A 403 4.38 -21.15 -15.22
N GLU A 404 3.93 -22.39 -15.35
CA GLU A 404 2.77 -22.73 -16.18
C GLU A 404 1.52 -21.95 -15.75
N ASN A 405 1.33 -21.70 -14.44
CA ASN A 405 0.24 -20.87 -13.94
C ASN A 405 0.42 -19.40 -14.30
N VAL A 406 1.66 -18.90 -14.33
CA VAL A 406 1.97 -17.53 -14.79
C VAL A 406 1.60 -17.38 -16.26
N THR A 407 2.05 -18.31 -17.11
CA THR A 407 1.77 -18.30 -18.55
C THR A 407 0.28 -18.44 -18.84
N HIS A 408 -0.42 -19.35 -18.15
CA HIS A 408 -1.86 -19.50 -18.27
C HIS A 408 -2.62 -18.24 -17.82
N THR A 409 -2.24 -17.66 -16.67
CA THR A 409 -2.87 -16.44 -16.15
C THR A 409 -2.60 -15.24 -17.07
N ALA A 410 -1.42 -15.13 -17.67
CA ALA A 410 -1.08 -14.08 -18.63
C ALA A 410 -1.98 -14.16 -19.88
N ALA A 411 -2.25 -15.37 -20.39
CA ALA A 411 -3.17 -15.56 -21.50
C ALA A 411 -4.60 -15.11 -21.15
N LEU A 412 -5.10 -15.45 -19.96
CA LEU A 412 -6.39 -14.98 -19.47
C LEU A 412 -6.46 -13.45 -19.34
N LEU A 413 -5.38 -12.81 -18.90
CA LEU A 413 -5.29 -11.35 -18.81
C LEU A 413 -5.28 -10.65 -20.18
N LEU A 414 -4.99 -11.37 -21.27
CA LEU A 414 -5.09 -10.84 -22.63
C LEU A 414 -6.50 -11.01 -23.22
N GLU A 415 -7.24 -12.06 -22.84
CA GLU A 415 -8.59 -12.35 -23.34
C GLU A 415 -9.65 -11.36 -22.82
N ASP A 416 -10.34 -10.66 -23.72
CA ASP A 416 -11.44 -9.71 -23.40
C ASP A 416 -12.65 -10.36 -22.70
N THR A 417 -12.64 -11.69 -22.62
CA THR A 417 -13.69 -12.50 -21.99
C THR A 417 -13.18 -13.23 -20.75
N VAL A 418 -12.61 -12.50 -19.78
CA VAL A 418 -12.49 -13.06 -18.42
C VAL A 418 -13.90 -13.24 -17.85
N THR A 419 -14.55 -14.34 -18.22
CA THR A 419 -15.80 -14.74 -17.60
C THR A 419 -15.49 -15.11 -16.16
N ARG A 420 -16.13 -14.41 -15.20
CA ARG A 420 -15.99 -14.61 -13.74
C ARG A 420 -16.06 -16.07 -13.25
N SER A 421 -16.48 -17.01 -14.11
CA SER A 421 -16.61 -18.43 -13.80
C SER A 421 -15.30 -19.23 -13.80
N VAL A 422 -14.19 -18.72 -14.34
CA VAL A 422 -12.92 -19.45 -14.38
C VAL A 422 -11.83 -18.64 -13.67
N ARG A 423 -11.81 -18.69 -12.33
CA ARG A 423 -10.59 -18.34 -11.59
C ARG A 423 -9.67 -19.56 -11.65
N PRO A 424 -8.42 -19.43 -12.13
CA PRO A 424 -7.48 -20.54 -12.03
C PRO A 424 -7.33 -20.93 -10.57
N VAL A 425 -7.27 -22.23 -10.31
CA VAL A 425 -6.94 -22.76 -8.99
C VAL A 425 -5.51 -22.30 -8.69
N ASP A 426 -5.29 -21.73 -7.50
CA ASP A 426 -3.96 -21.31 -7.00
C ASP A 426 -3.32 -20.02 -7.55
N VAL A 427 -4.11 -19.05 -8.04
CA VAL A 427 -3.57 -17.70 -8.34
C VAL A 427 -3.33 -16.92 -7.06
N ASN A 428 -2.06 -16.90 -6.61
CA ASN A 428 -1.59 -15.96 -5.59
C ASN A 428 -1.13 -14.64 -6.22
N VAL A 429 -0.87 -13.64 -5.38
CA VAL A 429 -0.44 -12.29 -5.84
C VAL A 429 0.87 -12.33 -6.64
N VAL A 430 1.82 -13.20 -6.30
CA VAL A 430 3.10 -13.33 -7.01
C VAL A 430 2.89 -13.86 -8.43
N VAL A 431 2.07 -14.90 -8.60
CA VAL A 431 1.66 -15.42 -9.92
C VAL A 431 0.99 -14.32 -10.74
N LEU A 432 0.05 -13.61 -10.12
CA LEU A 432 -0.75 -12.59 -10.77
C LEU A 432 0.10 -11.41 -11.26
N LEU A 433 1.07 -10.94 -10.46
CA LEU A 433 1.95 -9.83 -10.83
C LEU A 433 2.93 -10.23 -11.96
N ASN A 434 3.48 -11.44 -11.93
CA ASN A 434 4.30 -11.96 -13.03
C ASN A 434 3.49 -12.14 -14.32
N ALA A 435 2.26 -12.65 -14.20
CA ALA A 435 1.35 -12.80 -15.33
C ALA A 435 0.97 -11.44 -15.93
N ALA A 436 0.73 -10.43 -15.10
CA ALA A 436 0.40 -9.09 -15.55
C ALA A 436 1.55 -8.46 -16.36
N TRP A 437 2.79 -8.52 -15.86
CA TRP A 437 3.95 -8.00 -16.58
C TRP A 437 4.20 -8.76 -17.89
N ARG A 438 4.10 -10.09 -17.89
CA ARG A 438 4.19 -10.90 -19.11
C ARG A 438 3.10 -10.55 -20.13
N ALA A 439 1.87 -10.30 -19.69
CA ALA A 439 0.79 -9.86 -20.56
C ALA A 439 1.04 -8.45 -21.12
N ARG A 440 1.58 -7.54 -20.31
CA ARG A 440 1.88 -6.15 -20.72
C ARG A 440 2.93 -6.06 -21.82
N THR A 441 3.94 -6.93 -21.81
CA THR A 441 4.98 -6.94 -22.85
C THR A 441 4.49 -7.55 -24.17
N HIS A 442 3.32 -8.19 -24.19
CA HIS A 442 2.72 -8.71 -25.40
C HIS A 442 2.36 -7.58 -26.38
N LYS A 443 2.72 -7.75 -27.66
CA LYS A 443 2.40 -6.78 -28.70
C LYS A 443 0.89 -6.56 -28.82
N GLY A 444 0.46 -5.30 -28.75
CA GLY A 444 -0.96 -4.92 -28.86
C GLY A 444 -1.77 -5.12 -27.59
N ALA A 445 -1.13 -5.37 -26.44
CA ALA A 445 -1.79 -5.45 -25.15
C ALA A 445 -2.50 -4.13 -24.79
N ASP A 446 -3.73 -4.24 -24.27
CA ASP A 446 -4.43 -3.13 -23.63
C ASP A 446 -4.04 -3.10 -22.15
N VAL A 447 -3.07 -2.22 -21.84
CA VAL A 447 -2.46 -2.08 -20.51
C VAL A 447 -3.50 -1.69 -19.45
N GLU A 448 -4.47 -0.83 -19.77
CA GLU A 448 -5.50 -0.43 -18.81
C GLU A 448 -6.46 -1.58 -18.52
N ALA A 449 -6.87 -2.31 -19.56
CA ALA A 449 -7.74 -3.47 -19.38
C ALA A 449 -7.06 -4.62 -18.62
N ILE A 450 -5.74 -4.81 -18.79
CA ILE A 450 -4.99 -5.80 -17.98
C ILE A 450 -4.97 -5.36 -16.51
N ALA A 451 -4.64 -4.10 -16.23
CA ALA A 451 -4.61 -3.59 -14.85
C ALA A 451 -5.97 -3.74 -14.14
N GLY A 452 -7.07 -3.43 -14.83
CA GLY A 452 -8.42 -3.65 -14.29
C GLY A 452 -8.69 -5.12 -13.96
N ARG A 453 -8.31 -6.04 -14.85
CA ARG A 453 -8.46 -7.50 -14.64
C ARG A 453 -7.62 -8.03 -13.48
N VAL A 454 -6.43 -7.48 -13.25
CA VAL A 454 -5.60 -7.82 -12.07
C VAL A 454 -6.35 -7.51 -10.78
N VAL A 455 -6.93 -6.30 -10.67
CA VAL A 455 -7.69 -5.89 -9.47
C VAL A 455 -8.93 -6.76 -9.25
N GLU A 456 -9.57 -7.22 -10.34
CA GLU A 456 -10.72 -8.15 -10.26
C GLU A 456 -10.34 -9.57 -9.82
N LEU A 457 -9.15 -10.03 -10.21
CA LEU A 457 -8.64 -11.36 -9.87
C LEU A 457 -8.01 -11.45 -8.48
N LEU A 458 -7.77 -10.31 -7.82
CA LEU A 458 -7.14 -10.26 -6.50
C LEU A 458 -7.87 -11.19 -5.49
N PRO A 459 -7.12 -12.03 -4.74
CA PRO A 459 -7.67 -12.77 -3.61
C PRO A 459 -8.32 -11.81 -2.60
N GLY A 460 -9.46 -12.19 -2.03
CA GLY A 460 -10.11 -11.37 -0.99
C GLY A 460 -10.94 -10.17 -1.48
N ASN A 461 -10.92 -9.81 -2.77
CA ASN A 461 -11.81 -8.75 -3.29
C ASN A 461 -13.28 -9.20 -3.32
N LYS A 462 -13.98 -9.02 -2.18
CA LYS A 462 -15.38 -9.40 -1.98
C LYS A 462 -16.36 -8.65 -2.89
N GLN A 463 -15.98 -7.48 -3.44
CA GLN A 463 -16.87 -6.72 -4.33
C GLN A 463 -17.17 -7.49 -5.62
N SER A 464 -16.22 -8.31 -6.10
CA SER A 464 -16.39 -9.12 -7.30
C SER A 464 -17.35 -10.32 -7.12
N GLN A 465 -17.54 -10.78 -5.88
CA GLN A 465 -18.32 -11.99 -5.57
C GLN A 465 -19.83 -11.74 -5.40
N GLY A 466 -20.29 -10.49 -5.22
CA GLY A 466 -21.66 -10.20 -4.79
C GLY A 466 -22.57 -9.43 -5.74
N ARG A 467 -22.05 -8.78 -6.78
CA ARG A 467 -22.89 -8.00 -7.72
C ARG A 467 -23.02 -8.70 -9.07
N PRO A 468 -24.19 -9.27 -9.44
CA PRO A 468 -24.44 -9.62 -10.82
C PRO A 468 -24.23 -8.37 -11.67
N SER A 469 -23.31 -8.45 -12.64
CA SER A 469 -23.09 -7.36 -13.59
C SER A 469 -24.43 -7.01 -14.26
N PRO A 470 -24.84 -5.74 -14.33
CA PRO A 470 -26.06 -5.34 -15.02
C PRO A 470 -25.85 -5.55 -16.54
N ARG A 471 -25.95 -6.81 -16.98
CA ARG A 471 -26.08 -7.16 -18.39
C ARG A 471 -27.43 -6.63 -18.86
N GLY A 472 -27.41 -5.46 -19.50
CA GLY A 472 -28.59 -4.98 -20.24
C GLY A 472 -28.90 -3.48 -20.21
N ALA A 473 -28.07 -2.61 -19.64
CA ALA A 473 -28.23 -1.18 -19.91
C ALA A 473 -27.74 -0.90 -21.35
N GLY A 474 -28.69 -0.74 -22.27
CA GLY A 474 -28.43 -0.51 -23.69
C GLY A 474 -27.44 0.62 -23.94
N LYS A 475 -26.64 0.47 -25.00
CA LYS A 475 -25.70 1.48 -25.49
C LYS A 475 -26.37 2.87 -25.44
N PRO A 476 -25.75 3.88 -24.79
CA PRO A 476 -26.27 5.24 -24.86
C PRO A 476 -26.28 5.65 -26.34
N ARG A 477 -27.42 6.16 -26.80
CA ARG A 477 -27.52 6.79 -28.12
C ARG A 477 -26.50 7.93 -28.19
N PRO A 478 -25.80 8.13 -29.30
CA PRO A 478 -24.92 9.27 -29.47
C PRO A 478 -25.77 10.55 -29.36
N SER A 479 -25.54 11.33 -28.31
CA SER A 479 -26.04 12.70 -28.24
C SER A 479 -25.22 13.53 -29.22
N HIS A 480 -25.89 14.12 -30.21
CA HIS A 480 -25.32 15.19 -31.01
C HIS A 480 -25.11 16.40 -30.11
N SER A 481 -23.94 16.51 -29.49
CA SER A 481 -23.42 17.77 -28.96
C SER A 481 -22.61 18.46 -30.05
N THR A 482 -23.14 19.59 -30.51
CA THR A 482 -22.44 20.57 -31.34
C THR A 482 -21.13 20.98 -30.67
N PRO A 483 -19.97 20.98 -31.37
CA PRO A 483 -18.73 21.42 -30.77
C PRO A 483 -18.76 22.92 -30.51
N MET A 484 -18.56 23.31 -29.25
CA MET A 484 -18.28 24.69 -28.87
C MET A 484 -16.89 25.05 -29.40
N ALA A 485 -16.84 25.97 -30.36
CA ALA A 485 -15.60 26.52 -30.89
C ALA A 485 -14.87 27.26 -29.79
N TRP A 486 -13.73 26.72 -29.36
CA TRP A 486 -12.72 27.46 -28.61
C TRP A 486 -11.87 28.21 -29.62
N GLU A 487 -12.13 29.51 -29.76
CA GLU A 487 -11.21 30.44 -30.41
C GLU A 487 -9.90 30.47 -29.62
N ARG A 488 -8.79 30.15 -30.29
CA ARG A 488 -7.43 30.34 -29.76
C ARG A 488 -7.03 31.81 -29.94
N PRO A 489 -6.51 32.49 -28.92
CA PRO A 489 -5.73 33.70 -29.13
C PRO A 489 -4.32 33.29 -29.62
N ASP A 490 -4.07 33.52 -30.90
CA ASP A 490 -2.73 33.64 -31.45
C ASP A 490 -2.10 34.92 -30.91
N GLU A 491 -1.23 34.82 -29.91
CA GLU A 491 -0.20 35.83 -29.64
C GLU A 491 0.76 35.27 -28.59
N TYR A 492 1.92 34.75 -29.04
CA TYR A 492 3.23 34.89 -28.37
C TYR A 492 4.27 34.12 -29.18
N ARG A 493 4.77 34.77 -30.24
CA ARG A 493 6.06 34.41 -30.84
C ARG A 493 6.77 35.68 -31.29
N ARG A 494 7.54 36.29 -30.38
CA ARG A 494 8.67 37.19 -30.66
C ARG A 494 9.54 37.35 -29.41
N GLN A 495 10.84 37.07 -29.59
CA GLN A 495 12.00 37.45 -28.76
C GLN A 495 12.27 36.63 -27.49
N GLN A 496 13.09 35.58 -27.59
CA GLN A 496 14.54 35.60 -27.34
C GLN A 496 15.19 34.35 -27.94
#